data_AF-A0A061HG94-F1
#
_entry.id   AF-A0A061HG94-F1
#
_cell.length_a   1.000
_cell.length_b   1.000
_cell.length_c   1.000
_cell.angle_alpha   90.00
_cell.angle_beta   90.00
_cell.angle_gamma   90.00
#
_symmetry.space_group_name_H-M   'P 1'
#
loop_
_entity.id
_entity.type
_entity.pdbx_description
1 polymer ?
#
loop_
_entity_poly.entity_id
_entity_poly.type
_entity_poly.pdbx_seq_one_letter_code
_entity_poly.pdbx_strand_id
1 'polypeptide(L)'
;MSIFFMFFVELMATRFETLRHESQDLETVNLFIKSQFKVGKSSNNACTLPSSHQTRPANGVEEQGLRDPTFDDAMAGTENDVLVSPTSVNHEIAYDDNLAVQLTAIFILEFGILFHSIFIGLTLAVTPNKDFNILYVVLTFHQTFEGLGLGTRLIDIASQPKKTWIFWVLALAFSLTTPASIALGLGIHESFSPDSRSMLMVNGIFDSISAGILIYTGLVELMAHEFMFNPTMRTAPMTTVLFAFLNMCLGAGLMAMLGKWA
;
A
#
# COMPACT_ATOMS: atom_id res chain seq x y z
N MET A 1 -16.77 -0.14 -18.87
CA MET A 1 -17.89 0.09 -17.94
C MET A 1 -18.15 -1.12 -17.03
N SER A 2 -18.25 -2.35 -17.53
CA SER A 2 -18.54 -3.54 -16.69
C SER A 2 -17.52 -3.80 -15.57
N ILE A 3 -16.24 -3.57 -15.82
CA ILE A 3 -15.16 -3.77 -14.82
C ILE A 3 -15.29 -2.78 -13.65
N PHE A 4 -15.49 -1.49 -13.93
CA PHE A 4 -15.69 -0.46 -12.91
C PHE A 4 -16.94 -0.73 -12.07
N PHE A 5 -18.00 -1.24 -12.68
CA PHE A 5 -19.21 -1.62 -11.96
C PHE A 5 -18.98 -2.81 -11.03
N MET A 6 -18.35 -3.88 -11.51
CA MET A 6 -18.01 -5.03 -10.66
C MET A 6 -17.10 -4.62 -9.50
N PHE A 7 -16.09 -3.78 -9.77
CA PHE A 7 -15.22 -3.26 -8.73
C PHE A 7 -15.97 -2.40 -7.71
N PHE A 8 -16.89 -1.54 -8.16
CA PHE A 8 -17.72 -0.75 -7.25
C PHE A 8 -18.56 -1.63 -6.33
N VAL A 9 -19.17 -2.69 -6.87
CA VAL A 9 -19.95 -3.66 -6.08
C VAL A 9 -19.05 -4.35 -5.04
N GLU A 10 -17.86 -4.82 -5.45
CA GLU A 10 -16.88 -5.45 -4.56
C GLU A 10 -16.43 -4.49 -3.45
N LEU A 11 -16.18 -3.23 -3.80
CA LEU A 11 -15.81 -2.18 -2.87
C LEU A 11 -16.93 -1.94 -1.85
N MET A 12 -18.19 -1.85 -2.29
CA MET A 12 -19.33 -1.68 -1.37
C MET A 12 -19.52 -2.91 -0.48
N ALA A 13 -19.37 -4.11 -1.03
CA ALA A 13 -19.48 -5.36 -0.27
C ALA A 13 -18.42 -5.43 0.85
N THR A 14 -17.16 -5.13 0.52
CA THR A 14 -16.05 -5.12 1.49
C THR A 14 -16.28 -4.11 2.62
N ARG A 15 -16.89 -2.97 2.29
CA ARG A 15 -17.20 -1.91 3.27
C ARG A 15 -18.39 -2.27 4.15
N PHE A 16 -19.43 -2.84 3.57
CA PHE A 16 -20.58 -3.31 4.33
C PHE A 16 -20.17 -4.37 5.35
N GLU A 17 -19.29 -5.30 4.97
CA GLU A 17 -18.76 -6.33 5.86
C GLU A 17 -17.93 -5.72 7.01
N THR A 18 -17.11 -4.72 6.70
CA THR A 18 -16.29 -4.02 7.70
C THR A 18 -17.17 -3.30 8.74
N LEU A 19 -18.21 -2.58 8.28
CA LEU A 19 -19.16 -1.88 9.17
C LEU A 19 -19.98 -2.86 10.01
N ARG A 20 -20.33 -4.01 9.44
CA ARG A 20 -21.05 -5.09 10.14
C ARG A 20 -20.20 -5.64 11.29
N HIS A 21 -18.92 -5.93 11.05
CA HIS A 21 -18.01 -6.40 12.09
C HIS A 21 -17.86 -5.39 13.23
N GLU A 22 -17.67 -4.10 12.91
CA GLU A 22 -17.56 -3.04 13.92
C GLU A 22 -18.83 -2.93 14.79
N SER A 23 -20.02 -3.08 14.17
CA SER A 23 -21.29 -3.07 14.90
C SER A 23 -21.46 -4.27 15.85
N GLN A 24 -21.00 -5.47 15.44
CA GLN A 24 -21.06 -6.68 16.27
C GLN A 24 -20.09 -6.61 17.46
N ASP A 25 -18.89 -6.06 17.25
CA ASP A 25 -17.91 -5.85 18.32
C ASP A 25 -18.44 -4.83 19.34
N LEU A 26 -19.04 -3.73 18.87
CA LEU A 26 -19.63 -2.71 19.74
C LEU A 26 -20.81 -3.27 20.55
N GLU A 27 -21.64 -4.13 19.95
CA GLU A 27 -22.74 -4.79 20.65
C GLU A 27 -22.22 -5.77 21.72
N THR A 28 -21.19 -6.55 21.39
CA THR A 28 -20.54 -7.49 22.31
C THR A 28 -19.93 -6.77 23.51
N VAL A 29 -19.23 -5.65 23.28
CA VAL A 29 -18.66 -4.81 24.35
C VAL A 29 -19.76 -4.19 25.20
N ASN A 30 -20.83 -3.68 24.60
CA ASN A 30 -21.97 -3.13 25.34
C ASN A 30 -22.65 -4.19 26.22
N LEU A 31 -22.82 -5.42 25.71
CA LEU A 31 -23.36 -6.54 26.47
C LEU A 31 -22.43 -6.95 27.63
N PHE A 32 -21.12 -6.98 27.40
CA PHE A 32 -20.13 -7.23 28.44
C PHE A 32 -20.20 -6.17 29.55
N ILE A 33 -20.21 -4.87 29.20
CA ILE A 33 -20.34 -3.77 30.16
C ILE A 33 -21.64 -3.91 30.95
N LYS A 34 -22.77 -4.17 30.28
CA LYS A 34 -24.06 -4.36 30.93
C LYS A 34 -24.06 -5.54 31.90
N SER A 35 -23.32 -6.62 31.59
CA SER A 35 -23.14 -7.76 32.49
C SER A 35 -22.36 -7.39 33.76
N GLN A 36 -21.28 -6.60 33.64
CA GLN A 36 -20.46 -6.14 34.77
C GLN A 36 -21.25 -5.21 35.70
N PHE A 37 -22.02 -4.28 35.15
CA PHE A 37 -22.88 -3.39 35.94
C PHE A 37 -24.05 -4.14 36.61
N LYS A 38 -24.56 -5.22 36.01
CA LYS A 38 -25.60 -6.06 36.63
C LYS A 38 -25.04 -6.87 37.82
N VAL A 39 -23.78 -7.32 37.74
CA VAL A 39 -23.09 -7.99 38.85
C VAL A 39 -22.79 -7.00 40.01
N GLY A 40 -22.35 -5.78 39.70
CA GLY A 40 -22.10 -4.74 40.72
C GLY A 40 -23.34 -4.30 41.51
N LYS A 41 -24.55 -4.39 40.92
CA LYS A 41 -25.81 -4.06 41.59
C LYS A 41 -26.37 -5.20 42.46
N SER A 42 -25.79 -6.41 42.36
CA SER A 42 -26.14 -7.59 43.15
C SER A 42 -25.12 -7.90 44.27
N SER A 43 -24.29 -6.93 44.64
CA SER A 43 -23.39 -7.01 45.80
C SER A 43 -23.72 -5.92 46.84
N ASN A 44 -24.99 -5.82 47.22
CA ASN A 44 -25.40 -5.20 48.48
C ASN A 44 -25.99 -6.30 49.35
N ASN A 45 -25.16 -7.03 50.09
CA ASN A 45 -25.57 -7.73 51.32
C ASN A 45 -24.34 -8.07 52.18
N ALA A 46 -24.35 -7.49 53.39
CA ALA A 46 -23.61 -7.88 54.59
C ALA A 46 -22.07 -7.82 54.59
N CYS A 47 -21.53 -6.64 54.94
CA CYS A 47 -20.28 -6.56 55.68
C CYS A 47 -20.62 -6.61 57.18
N THR A 48 -20.58 -7.80 57.78
CA THR A 48 -20.70 -7.99 59.22
C THR A 48 -19.31 -7.94 59.84
N LEU A 49 -19.02 -6.83 60.53
CA LEU A 49 -17.97 -6.73 61.54
C LEU A 49 -18.17 -7.80 62.63
N PRO A 50 -17.11 -8.47 63.12
CA PRO A 50 -17.07 -8.94 64.48
C PRO A 50 -16.22 -7.97 65.32
N SER A 51 -16.88 -7.29 66.25
CA SER A 51 -16.22 -6.64 67.38
C SER A 51 -16.67 -7.36 68.66
N SER A 52 -15.73 -7.95 69.40
CA SER A 52 -15.76 -7.96 70.86
C SER A 52 -14.51 -8.62 71.48
N HIS A 53 -13.73 -7.74 72.11
CA HIS A 53 -13.22 -7.86 73.48
C HIS A 53 -12.18 -8.95 73.83
N GLN A 54 -10.94 -8.50 74.06
CA GLN A 54 -10.27 -8.79 75.34
C GLN A 54 -9.27 -7.69 75.74
N THR A 55 -9.08 -7.58 77.04
CA THR A 55 -8.72 -6.40 77.83
C THR A 55 -7.26 -6.40 78.30
N ARG A 56 -6.75 -5.20 78.63
CA ARG A 56 -5.69 -4.81 79.60
C ARG A 56 -4.29 -4.38 79.08
N PRO A 57 -3.59 -3.47 79.82
CA PRO A 57 -2.78 -2.40 79.23
C PRO A 57 -1.31 -2.35 79.70
N ALA A 58 -0.58 -1.43 79.05
CA ALA A 58 0.53 -0.58 79.56
C ALA A 58 1.94 -1.18 79.80
N ASN A 59 2.95 -0.67 79.07
CA ASN A 59 4.11 0.13 79.59
C ASN A 59 5.39 0.05 78.71
N GLY A 60 6.13 1.18 78.66
CA GLY A 60 7.60 1.28 78.46
C GLY A 60 8.10 1.26 77.01
N VAL A 61 8.64 2.33 76.39
CA VAL A 61 9.92 3.08 76.60
C VAL A 61 11.14 2.44 75.90
N GLU A 62 11.77 3.21 74.97
CA GLU A 62 13.20 3.23 74.52
C GLU A 62 13.81 1.97 73.86
N GLU A 63 14.89 1.95 73.06
CA GLU A 63 15.69 2.86 72.19
C GLU A 63 16.64 1.93 71.36
N GLN A 64 17.04 2.33 70.14
CA GLN A 64 18.40 2.25 69.54
C GLN A 64 19.24 0.93 69.43
N GLY A 65 19.89 0.70 68.25
CA GLY A 65 21.16 -0.08 68.12
C GLY A 65 21.16 -1.27 67.12
N LEU A 66 21.62 -1.18 65.87
CA LEU A 66 23.01 -1.21 65.33
C LEU A 66 23.70 -2.61 65.25
N ARG A 67 23.97 -3.04 63.99
CA ARG A 67 25.13 -3.85 63.46
C ARG A 67 25.06 -5.40 63.35
N ASP A 68 25.24 -5.85 62.09
CA ASP A 68 25.89 -7.08 61.56
C ASP A 68 27.27 -7.38 62.21
N PRO A 69 28.01 -8.53 62.01
CA PRO A 69 28.11 -9.39 60.78
C PRO A 69 28.48 -10.90 60.94
N THR A 70 28.37 -11.73 59.87
CA THR A 70 29.26 -12.89 59.46
C THR A 70 28.71 -13.51 58.14
N PHE A 71 29.37 -13.61 56.95
CA PHE A 71 30.59 -14.33 56.46
C PHE A 71 30.55 -15.84 56.82
N ASP A 72 30.62 -16.87 55.96
CA ASP A 72 31.15 -17.17 54.61
C ASP A 72 30.31 -18.33 53.96
N ASP A 73 30.19 -18.55 52.64
CA ASP A 73 31.14 -19.33 51.83
C ASP A 73 30.83 -19.27 50.31
N ALA A 74 31.90 -19.41 49.52
CA ALA A 74 32.02 -19.23 48.08
C ALA A 74 31.58 -20.44 47.21
N MET A 75 31.30 -20.20 45.92
CA MET A 75 32.12 -20.68 44.78
C MET A 75 31.52 -20.35 43.41
N ALA A 76 32.43 -20.01 42.48
CA ALA A 76 32.20 -19.45 41.16
C ALA A 76 31.83 -20.47 40.07
N GLY A 77 31.06 -20.02 39.08
CA GLY A 77 30.86 -20.66 37.78
C GLY A 77 30.56 -19.60 36.72
N THR A 78 31.50 -19.41 35.80
CA THR A 78 31.45 -18.44 34.71
C THR A 78 30.66 -19.03 33.54
N GLU A 79 29.48 -18.47 33.23
CA GLU A 79 28.81 -18.67 31.95
C GLU A 79 28.50 -17.30 31.33
N ASN A 80 29.15 -17.02 30.20
CA ASN A 80 28.84 -15.88 29.36
C ASN A 80 27.56 -16.20 28.56
N ASP A 81 26.40 -16.02 29.18
CA ASP A 81 25.13 -16.00 28.47
C ASP A 81 24.96 -14.64 27.78
N VAL A 82 25.59 -14.52 26.60
CA VAL A 82 25.18 -13.52 25.61
C VAL A 82 23.81 -13.94 25.10
N LEU A 83 22.77 -13.38 25.72
CA LEU A 83 21.38 -13.44 25.27
C LEU A 83 21.27 -12.75 23.90
N VAL A 84 21.61 -13.45 22.82
CA VAL A 84 21.23 -13.03 21.46
C VAL A 84 19.72 -13.16 21.39
N SER A 85 19.02 -12.04 21.55
CA SER A 85 17.58 -11.94 21.35
C SER A 85 17.25 -12.40 19.91
N PRO A 86 16.47 -13.48 19.69
CA PRO A 86 16.12 -13.96 18.35
C PRO A 86 15.07 -13.07 17.64
N THR A 87 14.78 -11.90 18.20
CA THR A 87 13.70 -11.02 17.76
C THR A 87 14.12 -10.08 16.62
N SER A 88 15.42 -9.76 16.48
CA SER A 88 15.89 -8.83 15.44
C SER A 88 15.97 -9.49 14.05
N VAL A 89 16.39 -10.74 13.98
CA VAL A 89 16.55 -11.47 12.70
C VAL A 89 15.19 -11.73 12.03
N ASN A 90 14.17 -12.08 12.81
CA ASN A 90 12.82 -12.31 12.26
C ASN A 90 12.13 -11.02 11.79
N HIS A 91 12.45 -9.87 12.40
CA HIS A 91 11.90 -8.57 11.99
C HIS A 91 12.61 -8.04 10.73
N GLU A 92 13.93 -8.20 10.60
CA GLU A 92 14.66 -7.78 9.40
C GLU A 92 14.28 -8.62 8.16
N ILE A 93 14.13 -9.95 8.31
CA ILE A 93 13.73 -10.82 7.19
C ILE A 93 12.30 -10.51 6.73
N ALA A 94 11.36 -10.35 7.67
CA ALA A 94 9.98 -10.01 7.32
C ALA A 94 9.84 -8.59 6.72
N TYR A 95 10.69 -7.64 7.12
CA TYR A 95 10.71 -6.29 6.56
C TYR A 95 11.26 -6.28 5.13
N ASP A 96 12.31 -7.06 4.85
CA ASP A 96 12.90 -7.15 3.52
C ASP A 96 11.96 -7.86 2.51
N ASP A 97 11.21 -8.88 2.95
CA ASP A 97 10.23 -9.58 2.11
C ASP A 97 9.09 -8.66 1.65
N ASN A 98 8.49 -7.87 2.57
CA ASN A 98 7.43 -6.93 2.22
C ASN A 98 7.92 -5.83 1.27
N LEU A 99 9.16 -5.38 1.46
CA LEU A 99 9.80 -4.40 0.60
C LEU A 99 10.12 -4.96 -0.79
N ALA A 100 10.60 -6.19 -0.86
CA ALA A 100 10.87 -6.88 -2.12
C ALA A 100 9.58 -7.07 -2.93
N VAL A 101 8.46 -7.43 -2.28
CA VAL A 101 7.15 -7.52 -2.93
C VAL A 101 6.71 -6.16 -3.47
N GLN A 102 6.78 -5.09 -2.68
CA GLN A 102 6.41 -3.74 -3.13
C GLN A 102 7.28 -3.26 -4.30
N LEU A 103 8.59 -3.47 -4.23
CA LEU A 103 9.51 -3.13 -5.33
C LEU A 103 9.20 -3.94 -6.58
N THR A 104 8.93 -5.23 -6.45
CA THR A 104 8.57 -6.10 -7.57
C THR A 104 7.32 -5.59 -8.28
N ALA A 105 6.33 -5.19 -7.49
CA ALA A 105 5.06 -4.68 -8.00
C ALA A 105 5.25 -3.35 -8.76
N ILE A 106 6.07 -2.43 -8.24
CA ILE A 106 6.47 -1.20 -8.92
C ILE A 106 7.28 -1.49 -10.19
N PHE A 107 8.18 -2.47 -10.17
CA PHE A 107 8.94 -2.85 -11.37
C PHE A 107 8.05 -3.44 -12.47
N ILE A 108 7.06 -4.26 -12.12
CA ILE A 108 6.08 -4.80 -13.07
C ILE A 108 5.25 -3.66 -13.67
N LEU A 109 4.82 -2.72 -12.83
CA LEU A 109 4.08 -1.54 -13.24
C LEU A 109 4.89 -0.66 -14.20
N GLU A 110 6.14 -0.32 -13.83
CA GLU A 110 7.06 0.44 -14.66
C GLU A 110 7.30 -0.26 -15.99
N PHE A 111 7.61 -1.56 -15.97
CA PHE A 111 7.85 -2.33 -17.18
C PHE A 111 6.65 -2.27 -18.15
N GLY A 112 5.43 -2.44 -17.64
CA GLY A 112 4.22 -2.34 -18.45
C GLY A 112 4.06 -0.97 -19.12
N ILE A 113 4.30 0.10 -18.37
CA ILE A 113 4.20 1.48 -18.86
C ILE A 113 5.30 1.79 -19.88
N LEU A 114 6.55 1.39 -19.62
CA LEU A 114 7.66 1.56 -20.56
C LEU A 114 7.41 0.80 -21.86
N PHE A 115 6.97 -0.46 -21.73
CA PHE A 115 6.69 -1.30 -22.89
C PHE A 115 5.59 -0.69 -23.76
N HIS A 116 4.50 -0.22 -23.16
CA HIS A 116 3.44 0.49 -23.88
C HIS A 116 3.94 1.76 -24.57
N SER A 117 4.73 2.56 -23.84
CA SER A 117 5.25 3.85 -24.31
C SER A 117 6.15 3.71 -25.55
N ILE A 118 6.81 2.56 -25.72
CA ILE A 118 7.60 2.27 -26.93
C ILE A 118 6.72 2.22 -28.17
N PHE A 119 5.64 1.44 -28.14
CA PHE A 119 4.75 1.28 -29.29
C PHE A 119 3.98 2.55 -29.61
N ILE A 120 3.56 3.29 -28.58
CA ILE A 120 2.93 4.62 -28.74
C ILE A 120 3.90 5.60 -29.43
N GLY A 121 5.16 5.65 -28.99
CA GLY A 121 6.19 6.51 -29.62
C GLY A 121 6.52 6.12 -31.06
N LEU A 122 6.62 4.82 -31.35
CA LEU A 122 6.84 4.31 -32.71
C LEU A 122 5.65 4.64 -33.63
N THR A 123 4.42 4.47 -33.15
CA THR A 123 3.20 4.76 -33.91
C THR A 123 3.11 6.24 -34.28
N LEU A 124 3.46 7.14 -33.34
CA LEU A 124 3.52 8.57 -33.63
C LEU A 124 4.55 8.90 -34.72
N ALA A 125 5.71 8.26 -34.69
CA ALA A 125 6.80 8.52 -35.65
C ALA A 125 6.45 8.10 -37.10
N VAL A 126 5.61 7.08 -37.27
CA VAL A 126 5.16 6.61 -38.59
C VAL A 126 3.83 7.24 -39.05
N THR A 127 3.22 8.09 -38.21
CA THR A 127 1.95 8.74 -38.54
C THR A 127 2.14 9.81 -39.63
N PRO A 128 1.26 9.89 -40.65
CA PRO A 128 1.29 10.95 -41.65
C PRO A 128 1.18 12.37 -41.05
N ASN A 129 1.91 13.33 -41.63
CA ASN A 129 2.01 14.72 -41.17
C ASN A 129 0.66 15.42 -40.89
N LYS A 130 -0.43 15.03 -41.56
CA LYS A 130 -1.76 15.62 -41.39
C LYS A 130 -2.37 15.37 -39.99
N ASP A 131 -2.07 14.21 -39.40
CA ASP A 131 -2.62 13.79 -38.11
C ASP A 131 -1.59 13.96 -36.98
N PHE A 132 -0.29 14.05 -37.33
CA PHE A 132 0.83 14.19 -36.40
C PHE A 132 0.61 15.31 -35.36
N ASN A 133 0.21 16.51 -35.77
CA ASN A 133 0.04 17.63 -34.85
C ASN A 133 -1.03 17.35 -33.78
N ILE A 134 -2.12 16.69 -34.16
CA ILE A 134 -3.21 16.35 -33.24
C ILE A 134 -2.74 15.22 -32.31
N LEU A 135 -2.19 14.15 -32.88
CA LEU A 135 -1.69 13.01 -32.11
C LEU A 135 -0.60 13.44 -31.13
N TYR A 136 0.34 14.29 -31.53
CA TYR A 136 1.40 14.78 -30.66
C TYR A 136 0.87 15.51 -29.42
N VAL A 137 -0.12 16.40 -29.61
CA VAL A 137 -0.75 17.12 -28.49
C VAL A 137 -1.50 16.14 -27.58
N VAL A 138 -2.28 15.22 -28.16
CA VAL A 138 -3.04 14.23 -27.40
C VAL A 138 -2.12 13.29 -26.60
N LEU A 139 -1.05 12.79 -27.23
CA LEU A 139 -0.05 11.92 -26.59
C LEU A 139 0.73 12.67 -25.49
N THR A 140 1.00 13.96 -25.65
CA THR A 140 1.63 14.76 -24.59
C THR A 140 0.78 14.78 -23.33
N PHE A 141 -0.53 14.98 -23.46
CA PHE A 141 -1.45 14.91 -22.32
C PHE A 141 -1.60 13.49 -21.77
N HIS A 142 -1.67 12.48 -22.65
CA HIS A 142 -1.72 11.07 -22.24
C HIS A 142 -0.51 10.69 -21.38
N GLN A 143 0.70 10.97 -21.87
CA GLN A 143 1.96 10.67 -21.18
C GLN A 143 2.07 11.45 -19.85
N THR A 144 1.53 12.67 -19.80
CA THR A 144 1.49 13.45 -18.55
C THR A 144 0.61 12.76 -17.50
N PHE A 145 -0.55 12.24 -17.89
CA PHE A 145 -1.44 11.53 -16.96
C PHE A 145 -0.88 10.18 -16.52
N GLU A 146 -0.25 9.43 -17.43
CA GLU A 146 0.46 8.20 -17.07
C GLU A 146 1.64 8.48 -16.13
N GLY A 147 2.42 9.53 -16.41
CA GLY A 147 3.57 9.93 -15.59
C GLY A 147 3.18 10.43 -14.19
N LEU A 148 2.04 11.13 -14.06
CA LEU A 148 1.49 11.49 -12.76
C LEU A 148 1.11 10.26 -11.94
N GLY A 149 0.42 9.28 -12.57
CA GLY A 149 0.08 8.02 -11.93
C GLY A 149 1.33 7.25 -11.46
N LEU A 150 2.33 7.12 -12.32
CA LEU A 150 3.62 6.52 -12.00
C LEU A 150 4.31 7.24 -10.82
N GLY A 151 4.35 8.57 -10.85
CA GLY A 151 4.97 9.38 -9.80
C GLY A 151 4.39 9.12 -8.41
N THR A 152 3.07 8.88 -8.32
CA THR A 152 2.43 8.52 -7.04
C THR A 152 2.86 7.16 -6.49
N ARG A 153 3.28 6.22 -7.34
CA ARG A 153 3.83 4.92 -6.91
C ARG A 153 5.30 5.02 -6.53
N LEU A 154 6.06 5.81 -7.29
CA LEU A 154 7.49 5.96 -7.08
C LEU A 154 7.83 6.71 -5.78
N ILE A 155 6.91 7.51 -5.23
CA ILE A 155 7.16 8.25 -3.98
C ILE A 155 7.43 7.32 -2.78
N ASP A 156 6.85 6.12 -2.78
CA ASP A 156 7.07 5.13 -1.74
C ASP A 156 8.55 4.69 -1.69
N ILE A 157 9.20 4.60 -2.85
CA ILE A 157 10.63 4.30 -2.97
C ILE A 157 11.48 5.51 -2.58
N ALA A 158 11.07 6.72 -2.96
CA ALA A 158 11.80 7.95 -2.65
C ALA A 158 11.94 8.18 -1.14
N SER A 159 10.97 7.70 -0.35
CA SER A 159 11.00 7.76 1.12
C SER A 159 12.13 6.95 1.77
N GLN A 160 12.79 6.06 1.02
CA GLN A 160 13.87 5.20 1.52
C GLN A 160 15.25 5.73 1.10
N PRO A 161 16.06 6.28 2.02
CA PRO A 161 17.29 7.00 1.68
C PRO A 161 18.36 6.11 1.01
N LYS A 162 18.35 4.79 1.25
CA LYS A 162 19.27 3.84 0.62
C LYS A 162 18.88 3.47 -0.81
N LYS A 163 17.62 3.72 -1.21
CA LYS A 163 17.05 3.29 -2.50
C LYS A 163 16.56 4.46 -3.37
N THR A 164 16.78 5.71 -2.95
CA THR A 164 16.43 6.91 -3.74
C THR A 164 17.04 6.94 -5.14
N TRP A 165 18.16 6.27 -5.40
CA TRP A 165 18.71 6.16 -6.75
C TRP A 165 17.78 5.36 -7.70
N ILE A 166 17.08 4.32 -7.20
CA ILE A 166 16.08 3.57 -8.00
C ILE A 166 15.01 4.53 -8.51
N PHE A 167 14.49 5.43 -7.66
CA PHE A 167 13.50 6.44 -8.07
C PHE A 167 13.96 7.23 -9.30
N TRP A 168 15.21 7.74 -9.27
CA TRP A 168 15.74 8.53 -10.38
C TRP A 168 15.95 7.70 -11.64
N VAL A 169 16.38 6.45 -11.51
CA VAL A 169 16.55 5.53 -12.64
C VAL A 169 15.21 5.26 -13.32
N LEU A 170 14.16 4.93 -12.56
CA LEU A 170 12.82 4.68 -13.13
C LEU A 170 12.24 5.95 -13.76
N ALA A 171 12.34 7.10 -13.07
CA ALA A 171 11.87 8.37 -13.62
C ALA A 171 12.56 8.75 -14.94
N LEU A 172 13.87 8.52 -15.05
CA LEU A 172 14.62 8.73 -16.28
C LEU A 172 14.27 7.71 -17.36
N ALA A 173 14.08 6.44 -17.00
CA ALA A 173 13.65 5.40 -17.93
C ALA A 173 12.30 5.77 -18.57
N PHE A 174 11.31 6.17 -17.76
CA PHE A 174 10.02 6.65 -18.26
C PHE A 174 10.16 7.86 -19.18
N SER A 175 10.91 8.87 -18.74
CA SER A 175 11.05 10.13 -19.47
C SER A 175 11.78 9.99 -20.82
N LEU A 176 12.76 9.07 -20.91
CA LEU A 176 13.56 8.87 -22.12
C LEU A 176 12.96 7.86 -23.09
N THR A 177 12.09 6.96 -22.63
CA THR A 177 11.55 5.87 -23.47
C THR A 177 10.75 6.39 -24.66
N THR A 178 9.83 7.33 -24.45
CA THR A 178 9.00 7.87 -25.54
C THR A 178 9.82 8.66 -26.58
N PRO A 179 10.70 9.62 -26.19
CA PRO A 179 11.58 10.29 -27.15
C PRO A 179 12.53 9.34 -27.89
N ALA A 180 13.11 8.35 -27.19
CA ALA A 180 13.98 7.35 -27.82
C ALA A 180 13.22 6.51 -28.85
N SER A 181 11.96 6.15 -28.55
CA SER A 181 11.11 5.37 -29.45
C SER A 181 10.68 6.18 -30.68
N ILE A 182 10.39 7.48 -30.52
CA ILE A 182 10.15 8.38 -31.66
C ILE A 182 11.39 8.49 -32.54
N ALA A 183 12.57 8.70 -31.94
CA ALA A 183 13.83 8.78 -32.67
C ALA A 183 14.14 7.47 -33.43
N LEU A 184 13.89 6.33 -32.81
CA LEU A 184 14.01 5.02 -33.45
C LEU A 184 13.04 4.87 -34.62
N GLY A 185 11.76 5.25 -34.42
CA GLY A 185 10.73 5.20 -35.44
C GLY A 185 11.06 6.05 -36.67
N LEU A 186 11.58 7.26 -36.46
CA LEU A 186 12.07 8.13 -37.53
C LEU A 186 13.32 7.55 -38.23
N GLY A 187 14.23 6.93 -37.48
CA GLY A 187 15.45 6.33 -38.02
C GLY A 187 15.20 5.11 -38.90
N ILE A 188 14.19 4.30 -38.58
CA ILE A 188 13.81 3.12 -39.38
C ILE A 188 12.80 3.44 -40.49
N HIS A 189 12.19 4.64 -40.47
CA HIS A 189 11.14 5.07 -41.40
C HIS A 189 11.55 4.94 -42.89
N GLU A 190 12.82 5.22 -43.22
CA GLU A 190 13.32 5.13 -44.60
C GLU A 190 13.60 3.69 -45.07
N SER A 191 13.71 2.73 -44.15
CA SER A 191 14.11 1.34 -44.46
C SER A 191 12.96 0.33 -44.41
N PHE A 192 11.79 0.71 -43.90
CA PHE A 192 10.67 -0.20 -43.68
C PHE A 192 9.36 0.35 -44.25
N SER A 193 8.67 -0.46 -45.05
CA SER A 193 7.31 -0.16 -45.51
C SER A 193 6.32 -0.34 -44.34
N PRO A 194 5.68 0.74 -43.84
CA PRO A 194 4.76 0.67 -42.69
C PRO A 194 3.60 -0.31 -42.91
N ASP A 195 3.23 -0.56 -44.17
CA ASP A 195 2.08 -1.39 -44.58
C ASP A 195 2.40 -2.88 -44.77
N SER A 196 3.58 -3.36 -44.35
CA SER A 196 3.90 -4.79 -44.44
C SER A 196 3.02 -5.60 -43.48
N ARG A 197 2.34 -6.63 -43.99
CA ARG A 197 1.47 -7.53 -43.21
C ARG A 197 2.18 -8.10 -41.96
N SER A 198 3.47 -8.42 -42.06
CA SER A 198 4.26 -8.92 -40.94
C SER A 198 4.42 -7.89 -39.83
N MET A 199 4.55 -6.59 -40.16
CA MET A 199 4.70 -5.52 -39.18
C MET A 199 3.38 -5.23 -38.45
N LEU A 200 2.26 -5.21 -39.17
CA LEU A 200 0.94 -5.10 -38.54
C LEU A 200 0.66 -6.25 -37.57
N MET A 201 1.05 -7.49 -37.92
CA MET A 201 0.92 -8.63 -37.02
C MET A 201 1.76 -8.48 -35.75
N VAL A 202 3.02 -8.07 -35.89
CA VAL A 202 3.93 -7.91 -34.76
C VAL A 202 3.46 -6.79 -33.82
N ASN A 203 3.04 -5.65 -34.37
CA ASN A 203 2.46 -4.55 -33.59
C ASN A 203 1.20 -5.01 -32.86
N GLY A 204 0.27 -5.68 -33.54
CA GLY A 204 -0.96 -6.17 -32.90
C GLY A 204 -0.71 -7.18 -31.77
N ILE A 205 0.27 -8.07 -31.91
CA ILE A 205 0.64 -9.02 -30.85
C ILE A 205 1.20 -8.27 -29.64
N PHE A 206 2.19 -7.40 -29.85
CA PHE A 206 2.80 -6.67 -28.75
C PHE A 206 1.84 -5.68 -28.10
N ASP A 207 0.98 -5.01 -28.86
CA ASP A 207 -0.06 -4.14 -28.31
C ASP A 207 -1.05 -4.94 -27.45
N SER A 208 -1.42 -6.15 -27.85
CA SER A 208 -2.31 -7.01 -27.05
C SER A 208 -1.67 -7.45 -25.72
N ILE A 209 -0.37 -7.76 -25.74
CA ILE A 209 0.41 -8.10 -24.53
C ILE A 209 0.51 -6.86 -23.64
N SER A 210 0.84 -5.70 -24.22
CA SER A 210 0.90 -4.43 -23.52
C SER A 210 -0.42 -4.09 -22.86
N ALA A 211 -1.54 -4.21 -23.58
CA ALA A 211 -2.87 -3.97 -23.05
C ALA A 211 -3.22 -4.92 -21.90
N GLY A 212 -2.84 -6.20 -21.99
CA GLY A 212 -3.03 -7.17 -20.91
C GLY A 212 -2.28 -6.78 -19.63
N ILE A 213 -1.00 -6.41 -19.75
CA ILE A 213 -0.17 -5.98 -18.62
C ILE A 213 -0.73 -4.69 -18.02
N LEU A 214 -1.09 -3.69 -18.83
CA LEU A 214 -1.65 -2.42 -18.36
C LEU A 214 -3.01 -2.58 -17.70
N ILE A 215 -3.84 -3.52 -18.15
CA ILE A 215 -5.10 -3.84 -17.47
C ILE A 215 -4.81 -4.47 -16.10
N TYR A 216 -3.83 -5.39 -16.01
CA TYR A 216 -3.44 -5.98 -14.74
C TYR A 216 -2.89 -4.92 -13.76
N THR A 217 -1.94 -4.09 -14.20
CA THR A 217 -1.34 -3.06 -13.35
C THR A 217 -2.38 -1.98 -12.99
N GLY A 218 -3.26 -1.60 -13.91
CA GLY A 218 -4.35 -0.66 -13.62
C GLY A 218 -5.35 -1.18 -12.59
N LEU A 219 -5.81 -2.43 -12.73
CA LEU A 219 -6.87 -2.97 -11.88
C LEU A 219 -6.35 -3.54 -10.56
N VAL A 220 -5.29 -4.33 -10.60
CA VAL A 220 -4.78 -5.07 -9.44
C VAL A 220 -3.79 -4.22 -8.68
N GLU A 221 -2.78 -3.69 -9.37
CA GLU A 221 -1.66 -3.00 -8.74
C GLU A 221 -2.01 -1.58 -8.28
N LEU A 222 -2.78 -0.85 -9.07
CA LEU A 222 -3.21 0.51 -8.73
C LEU A 222 -4.55 0.52 -8.00
N MET A 223 -5.61 0.01 -8.62
CA MET A 223 -6.97 0.21 -8.11
C MET A 223 -7.28 -0.64 -6.87
N ALA A 224 -7.03 -1.96 -6.90
CA ALA A 224 -7.31 -2.82 -5.74
C ALA A 224 -6.40 -2.47 -4.55
N HIS A 225 -5.11 -2.22 -4.80
CA HIS A 225 -4.18 -1.83 -3.74
C HIS A 225 -4.61 -0.53 -3.02
N GLU A 226 -5.02 0.50 -3.77
CA GLU A 226 -5.44 1.77 -3.17
C GLU A 226 -6.76 1.71 -2.40
N PHE A 227 -7.76 1.02 -2.93
CA PHE A 227 -9.11 1.07 -2.32
C PHE A 227 -9.38 -0.06 -1.31
N MET A 228 -8.76 -1.23 -1.51
CA MET A 228 -9.01 -2.45 -0.72
C MET A 228 -7.88 -2.79 0.25
N PHE A 229 -6.62 -2.58 -0.13
CA PHE A 229 -5.47 -2.97 0.69
C PHE A 229 -4.87 -1.83 1.51
N ASN A 230 -5.07 -0.58 1.11
CA ASN A 230 -4.59 0.58 1.88
C ASN A 230 -5.36 0.75 3.21
N PRO A 231 -4.69 0.64 4.38
CA PRO A 231 -5.34 0.76 5.69
C PRO A 231 -6.04 2.10 5.89
N THR A 232 -5.44 3.19 5.39
CA THR A 232 -5.98 4.56 5.50
C THR A 232 -7.31 4.67 4.77
N MET A 233 -7.39 4.07 3.58
CA MET A 233 -8.63 4.04 2.82
C MET A 233 -9.66 3.15 3.50
N ARG A 234 -9.27 2.03 4.14
CA ARG A 234 -10.18 1.12 4.86
C ARG A 234 -10.89 1.76 6.05
N THR A 235 -10.24 2.69 6.75
CA THR A 235 -10.82 3.41 7.89
C THR A 235 -11.44 4.76 7.51
N ALA A 236 -11.24 5.24 6.29
CA ALA A 236 -11.76 6.52 5.83
C ALA A 236 -13.30 6.54 5.77
N PRO A 237 -13.93 7.72 5.97
CA PRO A 237 -15.37 7.85 5.84
C PRO A 237 -15.82 7.56 4.40
N MET A 238 -17.04 7.03 4.27
CA MET A 238 -17.61 6.59 2.99
C MET A 238 -17.63 7.69 1.92
N THR A 239 -17.78 8.95 2.34
CA THR A 239 -17.72 10.12 1.46
C THR A 239 -16.36 10.28 0.79
N THR A 240 -15.26 10.05 1.52
CA THR A 240 -13.89 10.13 0.98
C THR A 240 -13.65 9.02 -0.04
N VAL A 241 -14.07 7.78 0.27
CA VAL A 241 -13.91 6.64 -0.65
C VAL A 241 -14.71 6.86 -1.93
N LEU A 242 -15.96 7.33 -1.82
CA LEU A 242 -16.78 7.64 -2.99
C LEU A 242 -16.21 8.81 -3.80
N PHE A 243 -15.69 9.83 -3.14
CA PHE A 243 -15.02 10.96 -3.81
C PHE A 243 -13.76 10.48 -4.55
N ALA A 244 -12.93 9.64 -3.94
CA ALA A 244 -11.77 9.04 -4.59
C ALA A 244 -12.16 8.18 -5.80
N PHE A 245 -13.22 7.36 -5.68
CA PHE A 245 -13.74 6.56 -6.79
C PHE A 245 -14.27 7.42 -7.95
N LEU A 246 -14.96 8.52 -7.64
CA LEU A 246 -15.43 9.47 -8.65
C LEU A 246 -14.27 10.17 -9.37
N ASN A 247 -13.22 10.58 -8.64
CA ASN A 247 -12.02 11.16 -9.24
C ASN A 247 -11.30 10.16 -10.16
N MET A 248 -11.21 8.89 -9.76
CA MET A 248 -10.69 7.84 -10.61
C MET A 248 -11.52 7.66 -11.89
N CYS A 249 -12.85 7.62 -11.77
CA CYS A 249 -13.74 7.55 -12.93
C CYS A 249 -13.60 8.77 -13.85
N LEU A 250 -13.41 9.96 -13.27
CA LEU A 250 -13.13 11.19 -14.02
C LEU A 250 -11.80 11.10 -14.76
N GLY A 251 -10.74 10.60 -14.13
CA GLY A 251 -9.45 10.35 -14.78
C GLY A 251 -9.55 9.36 -15.94
N ALA A 252 -10.23 8.22 -15.72
CA ALA A 252 -10.52 7.26 -16.78
C ALA A 252 -11.36 7.87 -17.92
N GLY A 253 -12.32 8.73 -17.58
CA GLY A 253 -13.11 9.49 -18.55
C GLY A 253 -12.27 10.48 -19.36
N LEU A 254 -11.32 11.18 -18.73
CA LEU A 254 -10.38 12.07 -19.42
C LEU A 254 -9.44 11.30 -20.36
N MET A 255 -8.92 10.15 -19.93
CA MET A 255 -8.09 9.30 -20.77
C MET A 255 -8.88 8.72 -21.96
N ALA A 256 -10.13 8.30 -21.73
CA ALA A 256 -11.03 7.85 -22.80
C ALA A 256 -11.40 9.00 -23.76
N MET A 257 -11.55 10.22 -23.22
CA MET A 257 -11.78 11.42 -24.00
C MET A 257 -10.58 11.62 -24.94
N LEU A 258 -9.35 11.70 -24.43
CA LEU A 258 -8.13 11.81 -25.25
C LEU A 258 -8.04 10.72 -26.34
N GLY A 259 -8.36 9.48 -25.99
CA GLY A 259 -8.38 8.35 -26.93
C GLY A 259 -9.37 8.46 -28.09
N LYS A 260 -10.34 9.39 -28.04
CA LYS A 260 -11.24 9.66 -29.16
C LYS A 260 -10.59 10.50 -30.27
N TRP A 261 -9.52 11.25 -29.93
CA TRP A 261 -8.77 12.07 -30.88
C TRP A 261 -7.37 11.51 -31.18
N ALA A 262 -6.95 10.49 -30.43
CA ALA A 262 -5.81 9.64 -30.79
C ALA A 262 -6.23 8.63 -31.86
#